data_AF-A0AAN8KAL2-F1
#
_entry.id   AF-A0AAN8KAL2-F1
#
_cell.length_a   1.000
_cell.length_b   1.000
_cell.length_c   1.000
_cell.angle_alpha   90.00
_cell.angle_beta   90.00
_cell.angle_gamma   90.00
#
_symmetry.space_group_name_H-M   'P 1'
#
loop_
_entity.id
_entity.type
_entity.pdbx_description
1 polymer ?
#
loop_
_entity_poly.entity_id
_entity_poly.type
_entity_poly.pdbx_seq_one_letter_code
_entity_poly.pdbx_strand_id
1 'polypeptide(L)'
;MPTSKDDVTSVYFSVAKCVEALAVSSRTFDNYKIQKPPILSTVVPDSGAVSACPKFADDHRYLVEPACGATLSAIYSNVTQRLQEEGKLGTVSNALVIVCGGSSVTLELLQKWKKNLNL
;
A
#
# COMPACT_ATOMS: atom_id res chain seq x y z
N MET A 1 -3.71 -21.59 -19.89
CA MET A 1 -3.28 -22.30 -18.66
C MET A 1 -2.06 -21.57 -18.12
N PRO A 2 -1.95 -21.33 -16.80
CA PRO A 2 -0.73 -20.75 -16.23
C PRO A 2 0.47 -21.65 -16.58
N THR A 3 1.53 -21.04 -17.08
CA THR A 3 2.66 -21.72 -17.73
C THR A 3 3.85 -21.92 -16.79
N SER A 4 3.80 -21.35 -15.58
CA SER A 4 4.83 -21.46 -14.56
C SER A 4 4.26 -21.40 -13.13
N LYS A 5 5.03 -21.81 -12.12
CA LYS A 5 4.68 -21.63 -10.69
C LYS A 5 4.52 -20.15 -10.31
N ASP A 6 5.18 -19.24 -11.03
CA ASP A 6 5.07 -17.79 -10.84
C ASP A 6 3.74 -17.23 -11.39
N ASP A 7 3.10 -17.91 -12.34
CA ASP A 7 1.78 -17.53 -12.87
C ASP A 7 0.62 -17.84 -11.90
N VAL A 8 0.80 -18.80 -10.99
CA VAL A 8 -0.23 -19.20 -10.01
C VAL A 8 -0.20 -18.30 -8.78
N THR A 9 0.95 -17.77 -8.41
CA THR A 9 1.12 -16.87 -7.25
C THR A 9 0.71 -15.43 -7.53
N SER A 10 0.66 -14.99 -8.79
CA SER A 10 0.36 -13.60 -9.15
C SER A 10 -1.12 -13.21 -9.11
N VAL A 11 -2.05 -14.19 -9.12
CA VAL A 11 -3.49 -13.92 -9.25
C VAL A 11 -4.21 -13.88 -7.89
N TYR A 12 -3.65 -14.51 -6.86
CA TYR A 12 -4.32 -14.65 -5.55
C TYR A 12 -3.64 -13.91 -4.39
N PHE A 13 -2.38 -13.49 -4.56
CA PHE A 13 -1.58 -12.93 -3.49
C PHE A 13 -1.01 -11.56 -3.91
N SER A 14 -0.99 -10.62 -2.97
CA SER A 14 -0.40 -9.30 -3.15
C SER A 14 1.13 -9.39 -3.23
N VAL A 15 1.74 -8.42 -3.91
CA VAL A 15 3.20 -8.23 -3.84
C VAL A 15 3.65 -7.68 -2.48
N ALA A 16 2.74 -7.10 -1.69
CA ALA A 16 3.00 -6.51 -0.38
C ALA A 16 2.99 -7.57 0.74
N LYS A 17 3.99 -8.46 0.77
CA LYS A 17 4.05 -9.62 1.67
C LYS A 17 3.87 -9.31 3.16
N CYS A 18 4.37 -8.18 3.65
CA CYS A 18 4.28 -7.82 5.06
C CYS A 18 2.86 -7.51 5.56
N VAL A 19 1.87 -7.35 4.65
CA VAL A 19 0.47 -7.10 5.01
C VAL A 19 -0.48 -8.23 4.58
N GLU A 20 0.04 -9.39 4.17
CA GLU A 20 -0.76 -10.57 3.75
C GLU A 20 -1.27 -11.43 4.93
N ALA A 21 -1.58 -10.82 6.06
CA ALA A 21 -2.18 -11.56 7.16
C ALA A 21 -3.58 -12.08 6.76
N LEU A 22 -3.81 -13.39 6.91
CA LEU A 22 -5.11 -14.02 6.61
C LEU A 22 -6.24 -13.49 7.49
N ALA A 23 -5.91 -13.00 8.68
CA ALA A 23 -6.83 -12.34 9.59
C ALA A 23 -6.10 -11.26 10.39
N VAL A 24 -6.81 -10.17 10.66
CA VAL A 24 -6.34 -9.14 11.60
C VAL A 24 -6.49 -9.62 13.05
N SER A 25 -5.72 -9.04 13.96
CA SER A 25 -5.90 -9.32 15.39
C SER A 25 -7.29 -8.88 15.88
N SER A 26 -7.85 -9.59 16.86
CA SER A 26 -9.11 -9.20 17.52
C SER A 26 -9.04 -7.77 18.05
N ARG A 27 -7.91 -7.38 18.64
CA ARG A 27 -7.68 -6.03 19.14
C ARG A 27 -7.76 -4.97 18.04
N THR A 28 -7.21 -5.24 16.86
CA THR A 28 -7.32 -4.32 15.71
C THR A 28 -8.77 -4.16 15.28
N PHE A 29 -9.52 -5.25 15.18
CA PHE A 29 -10.94 -5.22 14.80
C PHE A 29 -11.81 -4.53 15.85
N ASP A 30 -11.53 -4.75 17.13
CA ASP A 30 -12.21 -4.07 18.23
C ASP A 30 -11.93 -2.57 18.23
N ASN A 31 -10.67 -2.16 18.05
CA ASN A 31 -10.30 -0.76 17.92
C ASN A 31 -11.00 -0.10 16.73
N TYR A 32 -11.07 -0.77 15.57
CA TYR A 32 -11.78 -0.27 14.38
C TYR A 32 -13.24 0.07 14.67
N LYS A 33 -13.95 -0.77 15.44
CA LYS A 33 -15.37 -0.56 15.78
C LYS A 33 -15.61 0.62 16.72
N ILE A 34 -14.68 0.91 17.63
CA ILE A 34 -14.91 1.85 18.74
C ILE A 34 -14.24 3.22 18.54
N GLN A 35 -13.24 3.33 17.66
CA GLN A 35 -12.42 4.52 17.53
C GLN A 35 -13.25 5.75 17.12
N LYS A 36 -12.96 6.89 17.76
CA LYS A 36 -13.49 8.21 17.39
C LYS A 36 -12.32 9.21 17.31
N PRO A 37 -12.10 9.90 16.18
CA PRO A 37 -12.82 9.78 14.90
C PRO A 37 -12.70 8.37 14.27
N PRO A 38 -13.62 7.97 13.38
CA PRO A 38 -13.63 6.62 12.81
C PRO A 38 -12.38 6.34 11.98
N ILE A 39 -11.90 5.10 12.02
CA ILE A 39 -10.79 4.64 11.18
C ILE A 39 -11.30 4.42 9.76
N LEU A 40 -10.70 5.10 8.77
CA LEU A 40 -11.03 4.91 7.36
C LEU A 40 -10.21 3.77 6.77
N SER A 41 -10.74 2.55 6.82
CA SER A 41 -10.12 1.39 6.17
C SER A 41 -10.20 1.52 4.65
N THR A 42 -9.05 1.56 3.98
CA THR A 42 -8.98 1.69 2.52
C THR A 42 -8.05 0.64 1.94
N VAL A 43 -8.49 0.04 0.82
CA VAL A 43 -7.68 -0.90 0.03
C VAL A 43 -7.16 -0.17 -1.20
N VAL A 44 -5.91 -0.43 -1.53
CA VAL A 44 -5.24 0.07 -2.74
C VAL A 44 -4.77 -1.12 -3.58
N PRO A 45 -4.80 -1.02 -4.92
CA PRO A 45 -4.25 -2.06 -5.76
C PRO A 45 -2.71 -2.09 -5.63
N ASP A 46 -2.12 -3.26 -5.87
CA ASP A 46 -0.67 -3.45 -5.90
C ASP A 46 0.03 -2.45 -6.83
N SER A 47 -0.60 -2.09 -7.95
CA SER A 47 -0.08 -1.09 -8.87
C SER A 47 0.08 0.28 -8.21
N GLY A 48 -0.85 0.70 -7.36
CA GLY A 48 -0.76 1.93 -6.59
C GLY A 48 0.38 1.87 -5.57
N ALA A 49 0.45 0.77 -4.83
CA ALA A 49 1.49 0.55 -3.82
C ALA A 49 2.90 0.56 -4.43
N VAL A 50 3.11 -0.18 -5.52
CA VAL A 50 4.40 -0.26 -6.23
C VAL A 50 4.74 1.05 -6.92
N SER A 51 3.77 1.77 -7.47
CA SER A 51 4.02 3.08 -8.11
C SER A 51 4.46 4.16 -7.12
N ALA A 52 4.09 4.04 -5.84
CA ALA A 52 4.51 4.98 -4.81
C ALA A 52 5.97 4.78 -4.38
N CYS A 53 6.49 3.55 -4.41
CA CYS A 53 7.86 3.22 -4.00
C CYS A 53 8.95 4.03 -4.75
N PRO A 54 9.01 4.06 -6.10
CA PRO A 54 10.04 4.80 -6.83
C PRO A 54 9.87 6.32 -6.67
N LYS A 55 8.62 6.83 -6.67
CA LYS A 55 8.35 8.26 -6.43
C LYS A 55 8.90 8.71 -5.08
N PHE A 56 8.64 7.92 -4.03
CA PHE A 56 9.17 8.21 -2.69
C PHE A 56 10.71 8.14 -2.63
N ALA A 57 11.32 7.21 -3.37
CA ALA A 57 12.78 7.16 -3.49
C ALA A 57 13.35 8.39 -4.22
N ASP A 58 12.66 8.88 -5.25
CA ASP A 58 13.06 10.09 -5.98
C ASP A 58 12.88 11.35 -5.12
N ASP A 59 11.76 11.49 -4.43
CA ASP A 59 11.41 12.69 -3.65
C ASP A 59 12.16 12.76 -2.32
N HIS A 60 12.37 11.61 -1.66
CA HIS A 60 12.90 11.55 -0.29
C HIS A 60 14.21 10.78 -0.13
N ARG A 61 14.72 10.11 -1.17
CA ARG A 61 15.97 9.32 -1.14
C ARG A 61 15.93 8.10 -0.20
N TYR A 62 14.74 7.58 0.05
CA TYR A 62 14.52 6.34 0.81
C TYR A 62 13.84 5.29 -0.06
N LEU A 63 14.41 4.08 -0.09
CA LEU A 63 13.81 2.93 -0.76
C LEU A 63 12.92 2.17 0.24
N VAL A 64 11.71 1.83 -0.17
CA VAL A 64 10.70 1.17 0.68
C VAL A 64 10.00 0.04 -0.07
N GLU A 65 9.48 -0.94 0.66
CA GLU A 65 8.76 -2.08 0.08
C GLU A 65 7.28 -1.76 -0.23
N PRO A 66 6.56 -2.59 -1.00
CA PRO A 66 5.19 -2.30 -1.41
C PRO A 66 4.20 -2.17 -0.25
N ALA A 67 4.44 -2.83 0.89
CA ALA A 67 3.64 -2.64 2.09
C ALA A 67 3.69 -1.19 2.60
N CYS A 68 4.87 -0.56 2.59
CA CYS A 68 5.01 0.86 2.88
C CYS A 68 4.45 1.73 1.75
N GLY A 69 4.64 1.30 0.50
CA GLY A 69 4.03 1.93 -0.68
C GLY A 69 2.51 2.01 -0.62
N ALA A 70 1.83 1.04 0.00
CA ALA A 70 0.39 1.07 0.22
C ALA A 70 -0.03 2.23 1.12
N THR A 71 0.72 2.53 2.19
CA THR A 71 0.50 3.73 3.02
C THR A 71 0.77 5.01 2.23
N LEU A 72 1.87 5.05 1.47
CA LEU A 72 2.25 6.20 0.65
C LEU A 72 1.25 6.51 -0.49
N SER A 73 0.50 5.50 -0.93
CA SER A 73 -0.59 5.65 -1.91
C SER A 73 -1.73 6.55 -1.40
N ALA A 74 -1.81 6.80 -0.08
CA ALA A 74 -2.64 7.86 0.48
C ALA A 74 -2.43 9.19 -0.27
N ILE A 75 -1.17 9.52 -0.54
CA ILE A 75 -0.72 10.77 -1.15
C ILE A 75 -0.46 10.61 -2.65
N TYR A 76 0.31 9.60 -3.05
CA TYR A 76 0.76 9.46 -4.46
C TYR A 76 -0.28 8.89 -5.43
N SER A 77 -1.39 8.36 -4.91
CA SER A 77 -2.42 7.63 -5.69
C SER A 77 -3.84 8.13 -5.41
N ASN A 78 -3.98 9.42 -5.06
CA ASN A 78 -5.25 10.16 -4.89
C ASN A 78 -6.25 9.54 -3.90
N VAL A 79 -5.82 8.66 -2.98
CA VAL A 79 -6.73 8.04 -2.02
C VAL A 79 -7.33 9.08 -1.07
N THR A 80 -6.53 10.04 -0.58
CA THR A 80 -7.04 11.16 0.22
C THR A 80 -8.08 11.97 -0.54
N GLN A 81 -7.80 12.33 -1.80
CA GLN A 81 -8.73 13.05 -2.65
C GLN A 81 -10.04 12.28 -2.84
N ARG A 82 -9.96 10.99 -3.20
CA ARG A 82 -11.14 10.12 -3.34
C ARG A 82 -11.97 10.09 -2.05
N LEU A 83 -11.32 9.94 -0.89
CA LEU A 83 -12.04 9.92 0.39
C LEU A 83 -12.72 11.26 0.72
N GLN A 84 -12.17 12.37 0.25
CA GLN A 84 -12.79 13.69 0.36
C GLN A 84 -14.00 13.83 -0.57
N GLU A 85 -13.87 13.39 -1.82
CA GLU A 85 -14.96 13.37 -2.81
C GLU A 85 -16.12 12.46 -2.38
N GLU A 86 -15.82 11.33 -1.73
CA GLU A 86 -16.81 10.43 -1.12
C GLU A 86 -17.44 10.99 0.17
N GLY A 87 -17.00 12.16 0.66
CA GLY A 87 -17.49 12.77 1.90
C GLY A 87 -17.08 12.03 3.18
N LYS A 88 -16.13 11.08 3.10
CA LYS A 88 -15.63 10.30 4.24
C LYS A 88 -14.51 11.01 5.00
N LEU A 89 -13.82 11.93 4.33
CA LEU A 89 -12.72 12.72 4.88
C LEU A 89 -12.97 14.20 4.62
N GLY A 90 -12.80 15.04 5.63
CA GLY A 90 -12.88 16.49 5.45
C GLY A 90 -11.65 17.07 4.72
N THR A 91 -11.59 18.39 4.61
CA THR A 91 -10.40 19.07 4.10
C THR A 91 -9.17 18.72 4.95
N VAL A 92 -8.11 18.25 4.31
CA VAL A 92 -6.83 17.92 4.95
C VAL A 92 -5.86 19.06 4.67
N SER A 93 -5.49 19.82 5.70
CA SER A 93 -4.46 20.86 5.59
C SER A 93 -3.05 20.32 5.80
N ASN A 94 -2.91 19.31 6.65
CA ASN A 94 -1.65 18.64 6.95
C ASN A 94 -1.89 17.14 7.13
N ALA A 95 -0.98 16.31 6.62
CA ALA A 95 -1.04 14.86 6.76
C ALA A 95 0.26 14.33 7.38
N LEU A 96 0.13 13.40 8.32
CA LEU A 96 1.24 12.61 8.83
C LEU A 96 1.17 11.23 8.19
N VAL A 97 2.27 10.80 7.58
CA VAL A 97 2.39 9.47 6.96
C VAL A 97 3.43 8.65 7.71
N ILE A 98 3.03 7.47 8.20
CA ILE A 98 3.95 6.53 8.85
C ILE A 98 4.68 5.73 7.76
N VAL A 99 5.97 6.01 7.58
CA VAL A 99 6.84 5.29 6.66
C VAL A 99 7.42 4.07 7.38
N CYS A 100 6.75 2.92 7.26
CA CYS A 100 7.19 1.69 7.91
C CYS A 100 8.44 1.06 7.26
N GLY A 101 8.81 1.49 6.06
CA GLY A 101 10.05 1.10 5.38
C GLY A 101 9.94 -0.27 4.69
N GLY A 102 10.63 -1.27 5.25
CA GLY A 102 10.76 -2.60 4.68
C GLY A 102 12.22 -3.00 4.48
N SER A 103 12.65 -4.09 5.12
CA SER A 103 14.04 -4.57 5.05
C SER A 103 14.32 -5.45 3.83
N SER A 104 13.27 -5.98 3.19
CA SER A 104 13.41 -6.93 2.08
C SER A 104 13.62 -6.24 0.73
N VAL A 105 13.44 -4.91 0.64
CA VAL A 105 13.47 -4.19 -0.63
C VAL A 105 14.89 -4.05 -1.19
N THR A 106 15.03 -4.30 -2.49
CA THR A 106 16.21 -4.00 -3.29
C THR A 106 15.79 -3.33 -4.59
N LEU A 107 16.73 -2.70 -5.30
CA LEU A 107 16.46 -2.12 -6.63
C LEU A 107 15.99 -3.19 -7.62
N GLU A 108 16.57 -4.39 -7.58
CA GLU A 108 16.17 -5.51 -8.42
C GLU A 108 14.72 -5.93 -8.16
N LEU A 109 14.33 -6.07 -6.89
CA LEU A 109 12.96 -6.41 -6.52
C LEU A 109 11.97 -5.33 -6.96
N LEU A 110 12.34 -4.05 -6.82
CA LEU A 110 11.51 -2.95 -7.28
C LEU A 110 11.26 -3.04 -8.80
N GLN A 111 12.30 -3.27 -9.60
CA GLN A 111 12.14 -3.45 -11.05
C GLN A 111 11.29 -4.68 -11.40
N LYS A 112 11.45 -5.77 -10.64
CA LYS A 112 10.62 -6.98 -10.81
C LYS A 112 9.15 -6.71 -10.54
N TRP A 113 8.81 -6.03 -9.43
CA TRP A 113 7.42 -5.69 -9.13
C TRP A 113 6.80 -4.78 -10.18
N LYS A 114 7.54 -3.77 -10.65
CA LYS A 114 7.09 -2.90 -11.74
C LYS A 114 6.78 -3.69 -13.01
N LYS A 115 7.73 -4.52 -13.45
CA LYS A 115 7.56 -5.38 -14.64
C LYS A 115 6.35 -6.30 -14.52
N ASN A 116 6.15 -6.93 -13.36
CA ASN A 116 5.02 -7.84 -13.14
C ASN A 116 3.65 -7.15 -13.20
N LEU A 117 3.60 -5.85 -12.89
CA LEU A 117 2.37 -5.05 -12.89
C LEU A 117 2.24 -4.16 -14.14
N ASN A 118 3.12 -4.32 -15.13
CA ASN A 118 3.20 -3.49 -16.33
C ASN A 118 3.32 -1.97 -16.03
N LEU A 119 4.19 -1.62 -15.06
CA LEU A 119 4.55 -0.24 -14.63
C LEU A 119 5.95 0.20 -15.09
#